data_AF-A0A2P7UJS1-F1
#
_entry.id   AF-A0A2P7UJS1-F1
#
_cell.length_a   1.000
_cell.length_b   1.000
_cell.length_c   1.000
_cell.angle_alpha   90.00
_cell.angle_beta   90.00
_cell.angle_gamma   90.00
#
_symmetry.space_group_name_H-M   'P 1'
#
loop_
_entity.id
_entity.type
_entity.pdbx_description
1 polymer ?
#
loop_
_entity_poly.entity_id
_entity_poly.type
_entity_poly.pdbx_seq_one_letter_code
_entity_poly.pdbx_strand_id
1 'polypeptide(L)'
;MNLANVSITTKSFMGQRKIRKIISIVFFREKDLRSLVEPSKMTVNQYLSYWLEVSAKEKLRERTYSSYVETLRLYVQPHLGQKGISKLSPLDIQTLYSVLQKNGFFARTIKRVYAVLLSALRQDQDGK
;
A
#
# COMPACT_ATOMS: atom_id res chain seq x y z
N MET A 1 6.98 19.38 -38.59
CA MET A 1 7.28 18.03 -38.05
C MET A 1 6.47 17.86 -36.77
N ASN A 2 5.43 17.02 -36.84
CA ASN A 2 4.38 16.92 -35.84
C ASN A 2 4.59 15.63 -35.04
N LEU A 3 4.89 15.74 -33.75
CA LEU A 3 4.96 14.61 -32.81
C LEU A 3 3.66 14.52 -32.01
N ALA A 4 2.55 14.35 -32.72
CA ALA A 4 1.30 13.87 -32.18
C ALA A 4 1.25 12.35 -32.41
N ASN A 5 1.88 11.54 -31.56
CA ASN A 5 1.64 10.10 -31.46
C ASN A 5 2.37 9.48 -30.27
N VAL A 6 1.84 9.70 -29.05
CA VAL A 6 1.87 8.64 -28.02
C VAL A 6 0.46 8.55 -27.49
N SER A 7 -0.24 7.53 -27.93
CA SER A 7 -1.62 7.24 -27.59
C SER A 7 -1.81 7.23 -26.07
N ILE A 8 -2.67 8.13 -25.63
CA ILE A 8 -3.27 8.17 -24.30
C ILE A 8 -4.21 6.97 -24.21
N THR A 9 -3.66 5.79 -23.93
CA THR A 9 -4.44 4.56 -23.74
C THR A 9 -3.99 3.81 -22.50
N THR A 10 -4.34 4.36 -21.33
CA THR A 10 -4.59 3.51 -20.15
C THR A 10 -5.91 3.89 -19.50
N LYS A 11 -6.99 3.36 -20.06
CA LYS A 11 -8.25 3.08 -19.38
C LYS A 11 -7.95 2.37 -18.04
N SER A 12 -8.06 3.06 -16.90
CA SER A 12 -8.63 2.50 -15.65
C SER A 12 -8.83 3.60 -14.59
N PHE A 13 -9.78 4.50 -14.83
CA PHE A 13 -10.34 5.39 -13.80
C PHE A 13 -11.08 4.61 -12.68
N MET A 14 -11.37 3.33 -12.91
CA MET A 14 -12.15 2.45 -12.06
C MET A 14 -11.41 2.01 -10.77
N GLY A 15 -10.08 1.99 -10.77
CA GLY A 15 -9.27 1.65 -9.59
C GLY A 15 -9.31 2.73 -8.50
N GLN A 16 -9.19 4.01 -8.87
CA GLN A 16 -9.03 5.11 -7.91
C GLN A 16 -10.23 5.31 -6.99
N ARG A 17 -11.47 5.09 -7.47
CA ARG A 17 -12.69 5.23 -6.65
C ARG A 17 -12.80 4.16 -5.58
N LYS A 18 -12.55 2.89 -5.92
CA LYS A 18 -12.58 1.77 -4.96
C LYS A 18 -11.41 1.87 -3.98
N ILE A 19 -10.23 2.29 -4.45
CA ILE A 19 -9.04 2.57 -3.65
C ILE A 19 -9.29 3.70 -2.64
N ARG A 20 -9.79 4.86 -3.08
CA ARG A 20 -10.16 5.97 -2.17
C ARG A 20 -11.19 5.54 -1.15
N LYS A 21 -12.21 4.78 -1.56
CA LYS A 21 -13.26 4.29 -0.64
C LYS A 21 -12.69 3.35 0.42
N ILE A 22 -11.84 2.40 0.03
CA ILE A 22 -11.23 1.46 0.97
C ILE A 22 -10.23 2.15 1.88
N ILE A 23 -9.34 2.99 1.33
CA ILE A 23 -8.38 3.76 2.11
C ILE A 23 -9.13 4.67 3.08
N SER A 24 -10.21 5.32 2.63
CA SER A 24 -11.09 6.12 3.50
C SER A 24 -11.76 5.27 4.57
N ILE A 25 -12.23 4.05 4.28
CA ILE A 25 -12.83 3.17 5.30
C ILE A 25 -11.78 2.75 6.34
N VAL A 26 -10.57 2.38 5.89
CA VAL A 26 -9.47 2.00 6.77
C VAL A 26 -9.04 3.20 7.65
N PHE A 27 -8.90 4.39 7.06
CA PHE A 27 -8.52 5.61 7.80
C PHE A 27 -9.62 6.24 8.65
N PHE A 28 -10.87 6.12 8.24
CA PHE A 28 -12.00 6.68 8.99
C PHE A 28 -12.19 5.93 10.30
N ARG A 29 -11.95 4.61 10.32
CA ARG A 29 -11.95 3.81 11.56
C ARG A 29 -10.72 4.07 12.45
N GLU A 30 -9.58 4.46 11.85
CA GLU A 30 -8.40 4.88 12.61
C GLU A 30 -8.65 6.12 13.49
N LYS A 31 -9.49 7.07 13.06
CA LYS A 31 -9.74 8.29 13.84
C LYS A 31 -10.40 8.01 15.19
N ASP A 32 -11.22 6.95 15.27
CA ASP A 32 -11.86 6.52 16.52
C ASP A 32 -10.87 5.72 17.41
N LEU A 33 -9.99 4.91 16.79
CA LEU A 33 -9.05 4.03 17.48
C LEU A 33 -7.75 4.71 17.95
N ARG A 34 -7.32 5.78 17.26
CA ARG A 34 -6.12 6.57 17.63
C ARG A 34 -6.27 7.33 18.96
N SER A 35 -7.47 7.40 19.53
CA SER A 35 -7.70 8.05 20.82
C SER A 35 -7.40 7.16 22.04
N LEU A 36 -7.08 5.86 21.85
CA LEU A 36 -7.03 4.90 22.97
C LEU A 36 -5.70 4.16 23.18
N VAL A 37 -4.68 4.30 22.33
CA VAL A 37 -3.39 3.61 22.54
C VAL A 37 -2.26 4.47 21.99
N GLU A 38 -1.20 4.65 22.78
CA GLU A 38 0.10 5.25 22.43
C GLU A 38 0.39 5.14 20.92
N PRO A 39 0.62 6.25 20.19
CA PRO A 39 0.92 6.19 18.77
C PRO A 39 2.16 5.33 18.60
N SER A 40 2.01 4.19 17.92
CA SER A 40 3.10 3.24 17.81
C SER A 40 4.33 3.95 17.25
N LYS A 41 5.46 3.86 17.97
CA LYS A 41 6.75 4.43 17.59
C LYS A 41 7.35 3.72 16.36
N MET A 42 6.65 2.73 15.81
CA MET A 42 7.13 1.93 14.69
C MET A 42 6.98 2.68 13.36
N THR A 43 7.98 2.49 12.51
CA THR A 43 7.95 2.90 11.12
C THR A 43 7.12 1.93 10.27
N VAL A 44 6.72 2.35 9.07
CA VAL A 44 6.06 1.47 8.08
C VAL A 44 6.94 0.26 7.78
N ASN A 45 8.26 0.41 7.71
CA ASN A 45 9.17 -0.73 7.51
C ASN A 45 9.07 -1.76 8.63
N GLN A 46 9.18 -1.32 9.88
CA GLN A 46 9.09 -2.20 11.04
C GLN A 46 7.74 -2.91 11.10
N TYR A 47 6.66 -2.17 10.84
CA TYR A 47 5.31 -2.74 10.76
C TYR A 47 5.19 -3.81 9.67
N LEU A 48 5.65 -3.52 8.44
CA LEU A 48 5.56 -4.46 7.32
C LEU A 48 6.41 -5.72 7.55
N SER A 49 7.59 -5.58 8.15
CA SER A 49 8.42 -6.72 8.55
C SER A 49 7.74 -7.59 9.60
N TYR A 50 7.13 -6.97 10.62
CA TYR A 50 6.35 -7.68 11.63
C TYR A 50 5.16 -8.43 11.00
N TRP A 51 4.39 -7.74 10.15
CA TRP A 51 3.24 -8.36 9.48
C TRP A 51 3.66 -9.52 8.57
N LEU A 52 4.78 -9.39 7.85
CA LEU A 52 5.30 -10.48 7.01
C LEU A 52 5.59 -11.71 7.86
N GLU A 53 6.33 -11.58 8.97
CA GLU A 53 6.76 -12.71 9.79
C GLU A 53 5.63 -13.34 10.60
N VAL A 54 4.81 -12.52 11.27
CA VAL A 54 3.82 -13.00 12.24
C VAL A 54 2.51 -13.41 11.59
N SER A 55 2.21 -12.85 10.41
CA SER A 55 0.86 -12.90 9.85
C SER A 55 0.83 -13.45 8.43
N ALA A 56 1.67 -12.91 7.55
CA ALA A 56 1.68 -13.31 6.15
C ALA A 56 2.31 -14.71 5.98
N LYS A 57 3.38 -15.00 6.71
CA LYS A 57 4.13 -16.26 6.63
C LYS A 57 3.29 -17.48 7.01
N GLU A 58 2.43 -17.37 8.02
CA GLU A 58 1.55 -18.47 8.44
C GLU A 58 0.43 -18.75 7.44
N LYS A 59 -0.10 -17.70 6.79
CA LYS A 59 -1.30 -17.79 5.95
C LYS A 59 -1.00 -18.01 4.47
N LEU A 60 0.19 -17.63 4.02
CA LEU A 60 0.53 -17.63 2.60
C LEU A 60 1.43 -18.80 2.23
N ARG A 61 1.20 -19.35 1.03
CA ARG A 61 2.16 -20.25 0.39
C ARG A 61 3.46 -19.52 0.12
N GLU A 62 4.58 -20.25 0.16
CA GLU A 62 5.95 -19.73 0.01
C GLU A 62 6.13 -18.80 -1.19
N ARG A 63 5.61 -19.17 -2.37
CA ARG A 63 5.69 -18.34 -3.58
C ARG A 63 4.94 -17.02 -3.43
N THR A 64 3.80 -17.03 -2.77
CA THR A 64 3.00 -15.82 -2.53
C THR A 64 3.68 -14.93 -1.49
N TYR A 65 4.18 -15.51 -0.41
CA TYR A 65 4.96 -14.81 0.60
C TYR A 65 6.20 -14.13 -0.03
N SER A 66 6.97 -14.86 -0.84
CA SER A 66 8.13 -14.32 -1.55
C SER A 66 7.76 -13.14 -2.46
N SER A 67 6.64 -13.26 -3.19
CA SER A 67 6.14 -12.16 -4.01
C SER A 67 5.71 -10.95 -3.18
N TYR A 68 5.19 -11.16 -1.97
CA TYR A 68 4.79 -10.07 -1.06
C TYR A 68 6.03 -9.34 -0.54
N VAL A 69 7.03 -10.07 -0.06
CA VAL A 69 8.33 -9.54 0.39
C VAL A 69 8.96 -8.67 -0.70
N GLU A 70 9.07 -9.22 -1.92
CA GLU A 70 9.64 -8.50 -3.06
C GLU A 70 8.83 -7.24 -3.41
N THR A 71 7.51 -7.35 -3.47
CA THR A 71 6.63 -6.21 -3.78
C THR A 71 6.80 -5.07 -2.76
N LEU A 72 6.83 -5.39 -1.47
CA LEU A 72 6.99 -4.39 -0.42
C LEU A 72 8.39 -3.75 -0.48
N ARG A 73 9.43 -4.57 -0.60
CA ARG A 73 10.82 -4.11 -0.66
C ARG A 73 11.09 -3.17 -1.83
N LEU A 74 10.59 -3.51 -3.02
CA LEU A 74 10.88 -2.75 -4.24
C LEU A 74 10.06 -1.45 -4.34
N TYR A 75 8.80 -1.47 -3.90
CA TYR A 75 7.87 -0.38 -4.23
C TYR A 75 7.40 0.42 -3.03
N VAL A 76 7.31 -0.19 -1.84
CA VAL A 76 6.72 0.48 -0.66
C VAL A 76 7.79 1.03 0.27
N GLN A 77 8.76 0.18 0.66
CA GLN A 77 9.80 0.54 1.62
C GLN A 77 10.63 1.77 1.20
N PRO A 78 11.01 1.96 -0.08
CA PRO A 78 11.81 3.12 -0.47
C PRO A 78 11.06 4.45 -0.41
N HIS A 79 9.72 4.43 -0.33
CA HIS A 79 8.89 5.64 -0.42
C HIS A 79 8.19 5.96 0.90
N LEU A 80 7.73 4.93 1.60
CA LEU A 80 6.95 5.07 2.83
C LEU A 80 7.67 4.51 4.06
N GLY A 81 8.76 3.77 3.87
CA GLY A 81 9.34 2.92 4.90
C GLY A 81 9.77 3.62 6.18
N GLN A 82 10.29 4.84 6.07
CA GLN A 82 10.76 5.64 7.22
C GLN A 82 9.64 6.44 7.91
N LYS A 83 8.46 6.52 7.29
CA LYS A 83 7.32 7.21 7.88
C LYS A 83 6.81 6.41 9.07
N GLY A 84 6.44 7.08 10.15
CA GLY A 84 5.74 6.42 11.26
C GLY A 84 4.42 5.83 10.75
N ILE A 85 4.09 4.59 11.11
CA ILE A 85 2.84 3.95 10.64
C ILE A 85 1.62 4.75 11.11
N SER A 86 1.68 5.30 12.33
CA SER A 86 0.70 6.23 12.91
C SER A 86 0.64 7.58 12.21
N LYS A 87 1.52 7.89 11.26
CA LYS A 87 1.46 9.12 10.46
C LYS A 87 1.18 8.84 8.99
N LEU A 88 1.13 7.57 8.58
CA LEU A 88 0.71 7.20 7.24
C LEU A 88 -0.67 7.82 7.01
N SER A 89 -0.96 8.23 5.78
CA SER A 89 -2.22 8.85 5.40
C SER A 89 -2.71 8.31 4.05
N PRO A 90 -4.01 8.50 3.73
CA PRO A 90 -4.54 8.18 2.41
C PRO A 90 -3.77 8.84 1.27
N LEU A 91 -3.32 10.08 1.52
CA LEU A 91 -2.60 10.89 0.54
C LEU A 91 -1.21 10.30 0.26
N ASP A 92 -0.52 9.78 1.28
CA ASP A 92 0.79 9.14 1.08
C ASP A 92 0.69 7.92 0.17
N ILE A 93 -0.33 7.10 0.39
CA ILE A 93 -0.60 5.90 -0.43
C ILE A 93 -0.97 6.31 -1.86
N GLN A 94 -1.76 7.37 -2.03
CA GLN A 94 -2.07 7.90 -3.36
C GLN A 94 -0.82 8.43 -4.08
N THR A 95 0.03 9.19 -3.38
CA THR A 95 1.29 9.71 -3.90
C THR A 95 2.22 8.58 -4.34
N LEU A 96 2.34 7.51 -3.55
CA LEU A 96 3.10 6.31 -3.93
C LEU A 96 2.62 5.78 -5.29
N TYR A 97 1.31 5.58 -5.49
CA TYR A 97 0.80 5.06 -6.77
C TYR A 97 1.00 6.03 -7.93
N SER A 98 0.87 7.33 -7.69
CA SER A 98 1.18 8.34 -8.69
C SER A 98 2.66 8.33 -9.11
N VAL A 99 3.58 8.13 -8.16
CA VAL A 99 5.02 7.99 -8.45
C VAL A 99 5.28 6.74 -9.29
N LEU A 100 4.71 5.59 -8.92
CA LEU A 100 4.87 4.36 -9.70
C LEU A 100 4.33 4.51 -11.13
N GLN A 101 3.19 5.18 -11.30
CA GLN A 101 2.64 5.45 -12.62
C GLN A 101 3.55 6.37 -13.45
N LYS A 102 4.07 7.44 -12.85
CA LYS A 102 5.00 8.39 -13.51
C LYS A 102 6.31 7.71 -13.91
N ASN A 103 6.76 6.74 -13.14
CA ASN A 103 7.96 5.94 -13.44
C ASN A 103 7.72 4.84 -14.50
N GLY A 104 6.54 4.80 -15.13
CA GLY A 104 6.25 3.89 -16.24
C GLY A 104 5.90 2.45 -15.82
N PHE A 105 5.67 2.19 -14.53
CA PHE A 105 5.29 0.84 -14.10
C PHE A 105 3.91 0.45 -14.65
N PHE A 106 3.80 -0.79 -15.13
CA PHE A 106 2.55 -1.33 -15.63
C PHE A 106 1.43 -1.33 -14.58
N ALA A 107 0.19 -1.11 -15.04
CA ALA A 107 -0.99 -1.12 -14.18
C ALA A 107 -1.14 -2.41 -13.36
N ARG A 108 -0.64 -3.54 -13.87
CA ARG A 108 -0.62 -4.82 -13.15
C ARG A 108 0.28 -4.76 -11.91
N THR A 109 1.46 -4.15 -12.01
CA THR A 109 2.39 -3.96 -10.90
C THR A 109 1.78 -3.06 -9.84
N ILE A 110 1.23 -1.91 -10.25
CA ILE A 110 0.58 -0.96 -9.32
C ILE A 110 -0.59 -1.63 -8.58
N LYS A 111 -1.41 -2.43 -9.29
CA LYS A 111 -2.48 -3.22 -8.67
C LYS A 111 -1.96 -4.24 -7.65
N ARG A 112 -0.82 -4.89 -7.92
CA ARG A 112 -0.19 -5.82 -6.99
C ARG A 112 0.30 -5.10 -5.74
N VAL A 113 1.02 -3.98 -5.89
CA VAL A 113 1.47 -3.14 -4.77
C VAL A 113 0.27 -2.74 -3.91
N TYR A 114 -0.82 -2.29 -4.54
CA TYR A 114 -2.05 -1.96 -3.85
C TYR A 114 -2.63 -3.12 -3.04
N ALA A 115 -2.76 -4.30 -3.67
CA ALA A 115 -3.34 -5.46 -3.01
C ALA A 115 -2.52 -5.92 -1.80
N VAL A 116 -1.19 -5.95 -1.93
CA VAL A 116 -0.29 -6.36 -0.84
C VAL A 116 -0.33 -5.36 0.31
N LEU A 117 -0.19 -4.06 0.01
CA LEU A 117 -0.22 -3.02 1.03
C LEU A 117 -1.57 -2.98 1.76
N LEU A 118 -2.68 -3.14 1.01
CA LEU A 118 -4.00 -3.22 1.62
C LEU A 118 -4.17 -4.46 2.50
N SER A 119 -3.63 -5.62 2.08
CA SER A 119 -3.69 -6.84 2.88
C SER A 119 -3.00 -6.66 4.22
N ALA A 120 -1.84 -6.00 4.23
CA ALA A 120 -1.14 -5.67 5.47
C ALA A 120 -1.99 -4.77 6.37
N LEU A 121 -2.43 -3.62 5.83
CA LEU A 121 -3.16 -2.62 6.60
C LEU A 121 -4.54 -3.07 7.10
N ARG A 122 -5.19 -4.04 6.45
CA ARG A 122 -6.47 -4.60 6.91
C ARG A 122 -6.29 -5.58 8.06
N GLN A 123 -5.27 -6.43 7.99
CA GLN A 123 -5.13 -7.54 8.94
C GLN A 123 -4.90 -7.07 10.38
N ASP A 124 -4.22 -5.93 10.56
CA ASP A 124 -4.04 -5.32 11.89
C ASP A 124 -5.35 -4.77 12.49
N GLN A 125 -6.36 -4.53 11.65
CA GLN A 125 -7.67 -4.01 12.09
C GLN A 125 -8.63 -5.12 12.51
N ASP A 126 -8.42 -6.35 12.03
CA ASP A 126 -9.24 -7.54 12.36
C ASP A 126 -8.64 -8.36 13.53
N GLY A 127 -7.51 -7.91 14.09
CA GLY A 127 -6.73 -8.61 15.11
C GLY A 127 -6.98 -8.17 16.56
N LYS A 128 -8.12 -7.55 16.87
CA LYS A 128 -8.58 -7.28 18.23
C LYS A 128 -9.99 -7.77 18.45
#